data_AF-A0A5N9G7H0-F1
#
_entry.id   AF-A0A5N9G7H0-F1
#
_cell.length_a   1.000
_cell.length_b   1.000
_cell.length_c   1.000
_cell.angle_alpha   90.00
_cell.angle_beta   90.00
_cell.angle_gamma   90.00
#
_symmetry.space_group_name_H-M   'P 1'
#
loop_
_entity.id
_entity.type
_entity.pdbx_description
1 polymer ?
#
loop_
_entity_poly.entity_id
_entity_poly.type
_entity_poly.pdbx_seq_one_letter_code
_entity_poly.pdbx_strand_id
1 'polypeptide(L)'
;MPESTSFPATYEGVRLLVKHLRGPDGCPWDREQTPESLKHLLLEECYELIEAIEDDDSDKIVEELGDVFLHLALQIQIGTEAGRFSGERVFDGMVDKYVRRHPHVFGDAKMEDVSEAVPRWDALKRQELEGSTKSILDGLPKGMPALSYARAVQDRAARMGFDWEDYRGVVDKVAEELRELNDAESPEERESEMGDLLFSVVNASRWLGAEAETALRLSNRRFYNRFTTMERLCRERDQSFKDLPLDSKEQLWEEAKAIEKG
;
A
#
# COMPACT_ATOMS: atom_id res chain seq x y z
N MET A 1 9.11 25.14 -38.36
CA MET A 1 8.42 24.25 -37.40
C MET A 1 9.34 24.15 -36.19
N PRO A 2 8.87 24.34 -34.95
CA PRO A 2 9.75 24.19 -33.80
C PRO A 2 10.34 22.78 -33.84
N GLU A 3 11.65 22.68 -33.63
CA GLU A 3 12.33 21.40 -33.48
C GLU A 3 11.55 20.60 -32.43
N SER A 4 11.12 19.39 -32.80
CA SER A 4 10.52 18.47 -31.85
C SER A 4 11.51 18.30 -30.72
N THR A 5 11.21 18.85 -29.54
CA THR A 5 11.97 18.61 -28.31
C THR A 5 11.76 17.15 -27.96
N SER A 6 12.57 16.27 -28.57
CA SER A 6 12.53 14.85 -28.31
C SER A 6 13.27 14.60 -27.01
N PHE A 7 12.54 14.20 -25.97
CA PHE A 7 13.10 13.72 -24.73
C PHE A 7 13.41 12.21 -24.88
N PRO A 8 14.55 11.71 -24.39
CA PRO A 8 14.87 10.29 -24.49
C PRO A 8 13.94 9.45 -23.60
N ALA A 9 13.54 8.25 -24.04
CA ALA A 9 12.74 7.31 -23.24
C ALA A 9 13.59 6.64 -22.14
N THR A 10 14.01 7.41 -21.14
CA THR A 10 14.90 7.02 -20.05
C THR A 10 14.55 7.78 -18.77
N TYR A 11 15.04 7.31 -17.62
CA TYR A 11 14.90 8.04 -16.34
C TYR A 11 15.39 9.50 -16.42
N GLU A 12 16.52 9.73 -17.08
CA GLU A 12 17.04 11.08 -17.26
C GLU A 12 16.15 11.91 -18.19
N GLY A 13 15.56 11.29 -19.21
CA GLY A 13 14.61 11.97 -20.09
C GLY A 13 13.36 12.47 -19.38
N VAL A 14 12.80 11.69 -18.45
CA VAL A 14 11.67 12.14 -17.61
C VAL A 14 12.09 13.32 -16.73
N ARG A 15 13.28 13.28 -16.13
CA ARG A 15 13.80 14.42 -15.36
C ARG A 15 13.96 15.68 -16.21
N LEU A 16 14.49 15.55 -17.43
CA LEU A 16 14.62 16.66 -18.37
C LEU A 16 13.27 17.21 -18.80
N LEU A 17 12.29 16.34 -19.06
CA LEU A 17 10.92 16.71 -19.35
C LEU A 17 10.31 17.53 -18.20
N VAL A 18 10.36 17.02 -16.97
CA VAL A 18 9.83 17.71 -15.77
C VAL A 18 10.52 19.07 -15.57
N LYS A 19 11.83 19.14 -15.73
CA LYS A 19 12.58 20.40 -15.66
C LYS A 19 12.12 21.40 -16.73
N HIS A 20 11.80 20.93 -17.93
CA HIS A 20 11.26 21.78 -19.00
C HIS A 20 9.84 22.24 -18.70
N LEU A 21 8.95 21.33 -18.27
CA LEU A 21 7.57 21.62 -17.86
C LEU A 21 7.50 22.67 -16.76
N ARG A 22 8.45 22.65 -15.82
CA ARG A 22 8.54 23.63 -14.73
C ARG A 22 9.42 24.86 -15.04
N GLY A 23 10.02 24.90 -16.22
CA GLY A 23 10.87 26.00 -16.66
C GLY A 23 10.06 27.27 -17.01
N PRO A 24 10.74 28.40 -17.30
CA PRO A 24 10.08 29.66 -17.65
C PRO A 24 9.09 29.55 -18.84
N ASP A 25 9.44 28.73 -19.83
CA ASP A 25 8.64 28.46 -21.03
C ASP A 25 7.72 27.22 -20.87
N GLY A 26 7.65 26.68 -19.66
CA GLY A 26 6.91 25.47 -19.33
C GLY A 26 5.42 25.70 -19.07
N CYS A 27 4.74 24.65 -18.62
CA CYS A 27 3.32 24.66 -18.33
C CYS A 27 3.03 25.43 -17.01
N PRO A 28 2.10 26.41 -17.00
CA PRO A 28 1.75 27.14 -15.80
C PRO A 28 1.29 26.24 -14.64
N TRP A 29 0.49 25.20 -14.95
CA TRP A 29 0.00 24.27 -13.94
C TRP A 29 1.16 23.52 -13.28
N ASP A 30 2.10 22.98 -14.08
CA ASP A 30 3.26 22.24 -13.56
C ASP A 30 4.13 23.13 -12.68
N ARG A 31 4.32 24.40 -13.05
CA ARG A 31 5.11 25.38 -12.28
C ARG A 31 4.50 25.71 -10.92
N GLU A 32 3.18 25.77 -10.84
CA GLU A 32 2.45 26.09 -9.61
C GLU A 32 2.42 24.92 -8.61
N GLN A 33 2.77 23.71 -9.04
CA GLN A 33 2.74 22.54 -8.16
C GLN A 33 3.76 22.61 -7.02
N THR A 34 3.34 22.09 -5.88
CA THR A 34 4.09 21.97 -4.63
C THR A 34 4.09 20.50 -4.15
N PRO A 35 4.97 20.11 -3.22
CA PRO A 35 4.91 18.77 -2.64
C PRO A 35 3.54 18.47 -2.02
N GLU A 36 2.95 19.47 -1.37
CA GLU A 36 1.65 19.38 -0.73
C GLU A 36 0.50 19.20 -1.72
N SER A 37 0.53 19.88 -2.87
CA SER A 37 -0.50 19.73 -3.91
C SER A 37 -0.40 18.40 -4.64
N LEU A 38 0.80 17.85 -4.84
CA LEU A 38 1.03 16.62 -5.61
C LEU A 38 0.89 15.31 -4.81
N LYS A 39 0.89 15.37 -3.48
CA LYS A 39 0.93 14.14 -2.65
C LYS A 39 -0.26 13.20 -2.82
N HIS A 40 -1.44 13.74 -3.17
CA HIS A 40 -2.65 12.94 -3.37
C HIS A 40 -2.60 12.22 -4.71
N LEU A 41 -2.21 12.92 -5.77
CA LEU A 41 -1.99 12.34 -7.09
C LEU A 41 -0.95 11.21 -7.04
N LEU A 42 0.18 11.40 -6.36
CA LEU A 42 1.16 10.31 -6.17
C LEU A 42 0.55 9.06 -5.51
N LEU A 43 -0.38 9.26 -4.56
CA LEU A 43 -1.06 8.15 -3.92
C LEU A 43 -2.05 7.46 -4.87
N GLU A 44 -2.73 8.23 -5.72
CA GLU A 44 -3.62 7.72 -6.79
C GLU A 44 -2.83 6.85 -7.77
N GLU A 45 -1.73 7.35 -8.35
CA GLU A 45 -0.87 6.58 -9.28
C GLU A 45 -0.32 5.29 -8.63
N CYS A 46 -0.04 5.32 -7.32
CA CYS A 46 0.40 4.13 -6.60
C CYS A 46 -0.74 3.09 -6.48
N TYR A 47 -1.98 3.52 -6.31
CA TYR A 47 -3.12 2.60 -6.29
C TYR A 47 -3.45 2.07 -7.68
N GLU A 48 -3.34 2.88 -8.73
CA GLU A 48 -3.54 2.44 -10.12
C GLU A 48 -2.46 1.42 -10.52
N LEU A 49 -1.19 1.65 -10.15
CA LEU A 49 -0.13 0.65 -10.31
C LEU A 49 -0.43 -0.65 -9.54
N ILE A 50 -0.92 -0.56 -8.31
CA ILE A 50 -1.31 -1.75 -7.52
C ILE A 50 -2.44 -2.51 -8.22
N GLU A 51 -3.45 -1.82 -8.72
CA GLU A 51 -4.56 -2.42 -9.47
C GLU A 51 -4.07 -3.12 -10.74
N ALA A 52 -3.21 -2.46 -11.52
CA ALA A 52 -2.63 -3.03 -12.74
C ALA A 52 -1.83 -4.31 -12.46
N ILE A 53 -1.07 -4.35 -11.36
CA ILE A 53 -0.34 -5.55 -10.92
C ILE A 53 -1.29 -6.69 -10.55
N GLU A 54 -2.39 -6.38 -9.86
CA GLU A 54 -3.37 -7.39 -9.45
C GLU A 54 -4.19 -7.97 -10.60
N ASP A 55 -4.41 -7.17 -11.63
CA ASP A 55 -5.14 -7.56 -12.82
C ASP A 55 -4.21 -8.23 -13.85
N ASP A 56 -2.90 -8.34 -13.56
CA ASP A 56 -1.85 -8.88 -14.45
C ASP A 56 -1.83 -8.16 -15.81
N ASP A 57 -2.18 -6.87 -15.82
CA ASP A 57 -2.29 -6.04 -17.02
C ASP A 57 -0.94 -5.37 -17.31
N SER A 58 -0.13 -6.02 -18.15
CA SER A 58 1.22 -5.57 -18.47
C SER A 58 1.27 -4.18 -19.12
N ASP A 59 0.27 -3.81 -19.93
CA ASP A 59 0.26 -2.52 -20.62
C ASP A 59 -0.02 -1.40 -19.62
N LYS A 60 -1.01 -1.60 -18.74
CA LYS A 60 -1.26 -0.66 -17.63
C LYS A 60 -0.08 -0.58 -16.67
N ILE A 61 0.54 -1.70 -16.29
CA ILE A 61 1.72 -1.68 -15.41
C ILE A 61 2.80 -0.75 -15.99
N VAL A 62 3.03 -0.77 -17.30
CA VAL A 62 4.01 0.10 -17.96
C VAL A 62 3.59 1.57 -17.89
N GLU A 63 2.32 1.88 -18.11
CA GLU A 63 1.74 3.23 -17.99
C GLU A 63 1.89 3.77 -16.57
N GLU A 64 1.34 3.07 -15.59
CA GLU A 64 1.32 3.50 -14.18
C GLU A 64 2.72 3.60 -13.55
N LEU A 65 3.66 2.73 -13.97
CA LEU A 65 5.07 2.88 -13.58
C LEU A 65 5.62 4.23 -14.07
N GLY A 66 5.29 4.62 -15.30
CA GLY A 66 5.65 5.91 -15.88
C GLY A 66 5.13 7.08 -15.06
N ASP A 67 3.87 7.04 -14.65
CA ASP A 67 3.20 8.12 -13.91
C ASP A 67 3.71 8.23 -12.46
N VAL A 68 3.92 7.10 -11.79
CA VAL A 68 4.63 7.09 -10.49
C VAL A 68 6.03 7.71 -10.63
N PHE A 69 6.79 7.36 -11.69
CA PHE A 69 8.11 7.97 -11.92
C PHE A 69 8.03 9.46 -12.22
N LEU A 70 7.04 9.92 -12.98
CA LEU A 70 6.82 11.34 -13.26
C LEU A 70 6.56 12.11 -11.96
N HIS A 71 5.70 11.58 -11.08
CA HIS A 71 5.44 12.19 -9.78
C HIS A 71 6.67 12.23 -8.87
N LEU A 72 7.49 11.17 -8.85
CA LEU A 72 8.76 11.19 -8.13
C LEU A 72 9.73 12.25 -8.71
N ALA A 73 9.81 12.36 -10.03
CA ALA A 73 10.64 13.36 -10.69
C ALA A 73 10.18 14.80 -10.38
N LEU A 74 8.87 15.06 -10.36
CA LEU A 74 8.28 16.35 -9.94
C LEU A 74 8.70 16.71 -8.51
N GLN A 75 8.59 15.78 -7.56
CA GLN A 75 8.97 16.02 -6.16
C GLN A 75 10.46 16.35 -6.02
N ILE A 76 11.32 15.61 -6.72
CA ILE A 76 12.77 15.85 -6.72
C ILE A 76 13.09 17.23 -7.32
N GLN A 77 12.46 17.57 -8.45
CA GLN A 77 12.66 18.84 -9.13
C GLN A 77 12.23 20.01 -8.24
N ILE A 78 11.04 19.95 -7.63
CA ILE A 78 10.53 20.99 -6.72
C ILE A 78 11.46 21.19 -5.52
N GLY A 79 11.91 20.10 -4.90
CA GLY A 79 12.82 20.17 -3.75
C GLY A 79 14.20 20.75 -4.10
N THR A 80 14.67 20.46 -5.31
CA THR A 80 15.94 20.99 -5.85
C THR A 80 15.81 22.49 -6.17
N GLU A 81 14.72 22.91 -6.82
CA GLU A 81 14.42 24.33 -7.11
C GLU A 81 14.32 25.17 -5.84
N ALA A 82 13.73 24.60 -4.78
CA ALA A 82 13.60 25.24 -3.47
C ALA A 82 14.90 25.22 -2.64
N GLY A 83 15.99 24.63 -3.15
CA GLY A 83 17.27 24.51 -2.44
C GLY A 83 17.21 23.66 -1.16
N ARG A 84 16.18 22.80 -1.01
CA ARG A 84 16.00 21.97 0.20
C ARG A 84 16.98 20.79 0.24
N PHE A 85 17.29 20.24 -0.94
CA PHE A 85 18.25 19.16 -1.15
C PHE A 85 18.70 19.13 -2.61
N SER A 86 19.77 18.38 -2.91
CA SER A 86 20.17 18.08 -4.28
C SER A 86 19.53 16.79 -4.77
N GLY A 87 19.48 16.59 -6.09
CA GLY A 87 18.99 15.35 -6.68
C GLY A 87 19.81 14.13 -6.25
N GLU A 88 21.14 14.28 -6.12
CA GLU A 88 22.05 13.22 -5.67
C GLU A 88 21.72 12.79 -4.24
N ARG A 89 21.42 13.75 -3.36
CA ARG A 89 21.09 13.48 -1.95
C ARG A 89 19.85 12.58 -1.79
N VAL A 90 18.93 12.58 -2.76
CA VAL A 90 17.75 11.71 -2.75
C VAL A 90 18.15 10.23 -2.86
N PHE A 91 19.20 9.93 -3.63
CA PHE A 91 19.64 8.56 -3.91
C PHE A 91 20.76 8.10 -2.99
N ASP A 92 21.68 9.00 -2.62
CA ASP A 92 22.90 8.70 -1.86
C ASP A 92 22.61 7.90 -0.58
N GLY A 93 21.68 8.40 0.24
CA GLY A 93 21.29 7.73 1.49
C GLY A 93 20.64 6.36 1.29
N MET A 94 19.98 6.12 0.15
CA MET A 94 19.40 4.82 -0.18
C MET A 94 20.48 3.82 -0.59
N VAL A 95 21.38 4.24 -1.50
CA VAL A 95 22.48 3.41 -2.02
C VAL A 95 23.38 2.96 -0.87
N ASP A 96 23.87 3.90 -0.06
CA ASP A 96 24.73 3.59 1.08
C ASP A 96 24.06 2.64 2.07
N LYS A 97 22.78 2.88 2.36
CA LYS A 97 21.97 2.04 3.26
C LYS A 97 21.83 0.61 2.72
N TYR A 98 21.52 0.44 1.44
CA TYR A 98 21.33 -0.88 0.85
C TYR A 98 22.64 -1.64 0.69
N VAL A 99 23.73 -0.98 0.28
CA VAL A 99 25.06 -1.58 0.23
C VAL A 99 25.47 -2.09 1.62
N ARG A 100 25.37 -1.25 2.65
CA ARG A 100 25.70 -1.61 4.03
C ARG A 100 24.82 -2.73 4.59
N ARG A 101 23.55 -2.82 4.17
CA ARG A 101 22.62 -3.86 4.63
C ARG A 101 22.67 -5.16 3.83
N HIS A 102 23.45 -5.21 2.76
CA HIS A 102 23.72 -6.42 1.98
C HIS A 102 25.20 -6.78 1.96
N PRO A 103 25.83 -7.01 3.14
CA PRO A 103 27.26 -7.37 3.20
C PRO A 103 27.56 -8.72 2.52
N HIS A 104 26.53 -9.52 2.22
CA HIS A 104 26.65 -10.78 1.49
C HIS A 104 26.68 -10.62 -0.03
N VAL A 105 26.24 -9.45 -0.53
CA VAL A 105 26.34 -9.09 -1.96
C VAL A 105 27.57 -8.21 -2.19
N PHE A 106 27.80 -7.25 -1.29
CA PHE A 106 28.80 -6.18 -1.47
C PHE A 106 30.04 -6.31 -0.56
N GLY A 107 30.13 -7.37 0.23
CA GLY A 107 31.25 -7.62 1.15
C GLY A 107 31.59 -9.11 1.24
N ASP A 108 32.27 -9.50 2.32
CA ASP A 108 32.81 -10.86 2.49
C ASP A 108 31.84 -11.84 3.18
N ALA A 109 30.66 -11.38 3.58
CA ALA A 109 29.71 -12.25 4.25
C ALA A 109 29.16 -13.31 3.28
N LYS A 110 28.91 -14.52 3.78
CA LYS A 110 28.13 -15.52 3.05
C LYS A 110 26.68 -15.50 3.53
N MET A 111 25.79 -15.89 2.63
CA MET A 111 24.38 -16.19 2.89
C MET A 111 24.04 -17.38 1.99
N GLU A 112 23.71 -18.50 2.59
CA GLU A 112 23.47 -19.75 1.86
C GLU A 112 21.99 -19.99 1.58
N ASP A 113 21.10 -19.40 2.39
CA ASP A 113 19.66 -19.53 2.27
C ASP A 113 18.95 -18.17 2.35
N VAL A 114 17.88 -18.04 1.57
CA VAL A 114 16.94 -16.91 1.58
C VAL A 114 16.29 -16.75 2.96
N SER A 115 16.10 -17.85 3.69
CA SER A 115 15.57 -17.82 5.07
C SER A 115 16.42 -16.98 6.03
N GLU A 116 17.71 -16.79 5.74
CA GLU A 116 18.64 -15.99 6.55
C GLU A 116 18.59 -14.48 6.23
N ALA A 117 17.98 -14.09 5.10
CA ALA A 117 17.98 -12.70 4.63
C ALA A 117 17.18 -11.79 5.57
N VAL A 118 15.96 -12.19 5.94
CA VAL A 118 15.06 -11.39 6.78
C VAL A 118 15.60 -11.23 8.21
N PRO A 119 16.01 -12.30 8.93
CA PRO A 119 16.59 -12.16 10.27
C PRO A 119 17.83 -11.26 10.31
N ARG A 120 18.69 -11.34 9.29
CA ARG A 120 19.90 -10.52 9.19
C ARG A 120 19.59 -9.04 8.95
N TRP A 121 18.64 -8.77 8.06
CA TRP A 121 18.16 -7.41 7.80
C TRP A 121 17.59 -6.76 9.07
N ASP A 122 16.82 -7.52 9.84
CA ASP A 122 16.24 -7.05 11.09
C ASP A 122 17.29 -6.88 12.20
N ALA A 123 18.31 -7.75 12.26
CA ALA A 123 19.45 -7.57 13.17
C ALA A 123 20.23 -6.28 12.89
N LEU A 124 20.49 -5.96 11.63
CA LEU A 124 21.18 -4.72 11.24
C LEU A 124 20.33 -3.48 11.57
N LYS A 125 19.01 -3.54 11.39
CA LYS A 125 18.10 -2.47 11.83
C LYS A 125 18.13 -2.28 13.35
N ARG A 126 18.19 -3.37 14.14
CA ARG A 126 18.27 -3.27 15.60
C ARG A 126 19.57 -2.59 16.04
N GLN A 127 20.71 -2.98 15.46
CA GLN A 127 22.00 -2.34 15.74
C GLN A 127 22.01 -0.84 15.43
N GLU A 128 21.30 -0.39 14.39
CA GLU A 128 21.16 1.04 14.08
C GLU A 128 20.31 1.81 15.12
N LEU A 129 19.48 1.12 15.90
CA LEU A 129 18.65 1.70 16.95
C LEU A 129 19.32 1.60 18.33
N GLU A 130 20.39 0.83 18.49
CA GLU A 130 21.15 0.73 19.75
C GLU A 130 21.75 2.10 20.12
N GLY A 131 21.39 2.60 21.31
CA GLY A 131 21.76 3.95 21.77
C GLY A 131 20.81 5.07 21.34
N SER A 132 19.71 4.76 20.64
CA SER A 132 18.63 5.70 20.33
C SER A 132 17.55 5.71 21.43
N THR A 133 16.95 6.87 21.68
CA THR A 133 15.73 7.00 22.51
C THR A 133 14.45 6.75 21.72
N LYS A 134 14.55 6.44 20.43
CA LYS A 134 13.40 6.23 19.54
C LYS A 134 12.75 4.88 19.80
N SER A 135 11.42 4.86 19.81
CA SER A 135 10.64 3.63 19.83
C SER A 135 10.91 2.83 18.55
N ILE A 136 10.82 1.49 18.61
CA ILE A 136 10.85 0.67 17.40
C ILE A 136 9.68 0.99 16.47
N LEU A 137 8.58 1.55 17.00
CA LEU A 137 7.42 1.99 16.24
C LEU A 137 7.63 3.36 15.56
N ASP A 138 8.69 4.10 15.92
CA ASP A 138 8.95 5.42 15.36
C ASP A 138 9.24 5.34 13.85
N GLY A 139 8.72 6.30 13.10
CA GLY A 139 8.88 6.36 11.64
C GLY A 139 7.88 5.52 10.84
N LEU A 140 6.83 4.97 11.47
CA LEU A 140 5.63 4.57 10.73
C LEU A 140 4.87 5.82 10.24
N PRO A 141 4.58 5.97 8.94
CA PRO A 141 3.79 7.08 8.45
C PRO A 141 2.37 7.04 9.01
N LYS A 142 1.97 8.14 9.68
CA LYS A 142 0.63 8.27 10.26
C LYS A 142 -0.50 8.30 9.23
N GLY A 143 -0.18 8.59 7.97
CA GLY A 143 -1.14 8.63 6.87
C GLY A 143 -1.35 7.29 6.16
N MET A 144 -0.75 6.20 6.65
CA MET A 144 -1.01 4.85 6.11
C MET A 144 -2.47 4.44 6.33
N PRO A 145 -3.05 3.62 5.43
CA PRO A 145 -4.29 2.92 5.70
C PRO A 145 -4.22 2.14 7.02
N ALA A 146 -5.34 2.08 7.74
CA ALA A 146 -5.37 1.59 9.12
C ALA A 146 -4.92 0.12 9.25
N LEU A 147 -5.32 -0.76 8.31
CA LEU A 147 -4.94 -2.18 8.37
C LEU A 147 -3.44 -2.35 8.06
N SER A 148 -2.94 -1.60 7.07
CA SER A 148 -1.50 -1.55 6.75
C SER A 148 -0.67 -1.01 7.91
N TYR A 149 -1.16 0.02 8.60
CA TYR A 149 -0.50 0.57 9.78
C TYR A 149 -0.49 -0.43 10.94
N ALA A 150 -1.62 -1.07 11.24
CA ALA A 150 -1.73 -2.12 12.25
C ALA A 150 -0.75 -3.27 11.97
N ARG A 151 -0.67 -3.72 10.71
CA ARG A 151 0.29 -4.74 10.30
C ARG A 151 1.73 -4.31 10.54
N ALA A 152 2.09 -3.10 10.15
CA ALA A 152 3.44 -2.60 10.31
C ALA A 152 3.84 -2.41 11.79
N VAL A 153 2.88 -2.06 12.66
CA VAL A 153 3.06 -2.05 14.13
C VAL A 153 3.34 -3.46 14.64
N GLN A 154 2.51 -4.44 14.25
CA GLN A 154 2.64 -5.83 14.69
C GLN A 154 3.95 -6.47 14.20
N ASP A 155 4.36 -6.27 12.95
CA ASP A 155 5.63 -6.76 12.43
C ASP A 155 6.84 -6.19 13.21
N ARG A 156 6.75 -4.92 13.63
CA ARG A 156 7.80 -4.30 14.46
C ARG A 156 7.82 -4.84 15.88
N ALA A 157 6.65 -5.09 16.47
CA ALA A 157 6.54 -5.71 17.79
C ALA A 157 7.07 -7.16 17.79
N ALA A 158 6.71 -7.94 16.78
CA ALA A 158 7.16 -9.32 16.60
C ALA A 158 8.69 -9.43 16.49
N ARG A 159 9.35 -8.48 15.82
CA ARG A 159 10.83 -8.39 15.74
C ARG A 159 11.53 -8.22 17.08
N MET A 160 10.80 -7.80 18.12
CA MET A 160 11.28 -7.68 19.50
C MET A 160 10.90 -8.88 20.37
N GLY A 161 10.33 -9.93 19.77
CA GLY A 161 9.84 -11.11 20.48
C GLY A 161 8.47 -10.91 21.13
N PHE A 162 7.74 -9.83 20.81
CA PHE A 162 6.36 -9.67 21.22
C PHE A 162 5.43 -10.25 20.14
N ASP A 163 5.30 -11.57 20.17
CA ASP A 163 4.45 -12.34 19.26
C ASP A 163 3.92 -13.61 19.95
N TRP A 164 2.95 -14.26 19.33
CA TRP A 164 2.39 -15.53 19.77
C TRP A 164 3.34 -16.71 19.47
N GLU A 165 3.23 -17.79 20.24
CA GLU A 165 4.01 -19.00 19.99
C GLU A 165 3.45 -19.83 18.82
N ASP A 166 2.12 -19.79 18.64
CA ASP A 166 1.43 -20.46 17.55
C ASP A 166 0.18 -19.71 17.08
N TYR A 167 -0.37 -20.16 15.96
CA TYR A 167 -1.56 -19.57 15.35
C TYR A 167 -2.82 -19.71 16.21
N ARG A 168 -2.90 -20.68 17.12
CA ARG A 168 -4.11 -20.90 17.94
C ARG A 168 -4.32 -19.73 18.90
N GLY A 169 -3.24 -19.25 19.53
CA GLY A 169 -3.33 -18.07 20.40
C GLY A 169 -3.88 -16.84 19.68
N VAL A 170 -3.56 -16.69 18.39
CA VAL A 170 -4.11 -15.60 17.56
C VAL A 170 -5.61 -15.77 17.32
N VAL A 171 -6.05 -16.99 17.01
CA VAL A 171 -7.49 -17.30 16.80
C VAL A 171 -8.27 -17.11 18.09
N ASP A 172 -7.74 -17.57 19.22
CA ASP A 172 -8.35 -17.41 20.53
C ASP A 172 -8.52 -15.94 20.89
N LYS A 173 -7.51 -15.10 20.58
CA LYS A 173 -7.61 -13.64 20.78
C LYS A 173 -8.67 -13.01 19.89
N VAL A 174 -8.76 -13.37 18.61
CA VAL A 174 -9.87 -12.88 17.74
C VAL A 174 -11.24 -13.25 18.30
N ALA A 175 -11.40 -14.46 18.84
CA ALA A 175 -12.65 -14.88 19.46
C ALA A 175 -12.93 -14.17 20.79
N GLU A 176 -11.89 -13.76 21.52
CA GLU A 176 -11.98 -12.92 22.74
C GLU A 176 -12.49 -11.52 22.41
N GLU A 177 -11.85 -10.81 21.47
CA GLU A 177 -12.26 -9.46 21.06
C GLU A 177 -13.71 -9.43 20.54
N LEU A 178 -14.13 -10.49 19.84
CA LEU A 178 -15.52 -10.61 19.37
C LEU A 178 -16.52 -10.74 20.53
N ARG A 179 -16.13 -11.41 21.63
CA ARG A 179 -16.96 -11.49 22.84
C ARG A 179 -16.99 -10.15 23.56
N GLU A 180 -15.85 -9.49 23.72
CA GLU A 180 -15.75 -8.17 24.36
C GLU A 180 -16.61 -7.14 23.61
N LEU A 181 -16.56 -7.12 22.27
CA LEU A 181 -17.43 -6.29 21.44
C LEU A 181 -18.92 -6.59 21.64
N ASN A 182 -19.30 -7.85 21.82
CA ASN A 182 -20.69 -8.24 22.05
C ASN A 182 -21.19 -7.84 23.45
N ASP A 183 -20.30 -7.84 24.43
CA ASP A 183 -20.60 -7.50 25.82
C ASP A 183 -20.53 -5.97 26.09
N ALA A 184 -19.97 -5.19 25.16
CA ALA A 184 -19.87 -3.74 25.24
C ALA A 184 -21.23 -3.03 25.30
N GLU A 185 -21.44 -2.24 26.35
CA GLU A 185 -22.73 -1.61 26.65
C GLU A 185 -22.86 -0.22 26.03
N SER A 186 -21.77 0.56 26.05
CA SER A 186 -21.75 1.94 25.52
C SER A 186 -21.31 2.03 24.06
N PRO A 187 -21.72 3.08 23.32
CA PRO A 187 -21.19 3.34 21.98
C PRO A 187 -19.67 3.48 21.94
N GLU A 188 -19.08 4.15 22.94
CA GLU A 188 -17.64 4.38 23.03
C GLU A 188 -16.86 3.08 23.25
N GLU A 189 -17.35 2.20 24.14
CA GLU A 189 -16.77 0.85 24.32
C GLU A 189 -16.87 0.06 23.02
N ARG A 190 -18.04 0.03 22.36
CA ARG A 190 -18.20 -0.70 21.09
C ARG A 190 -17.24 -0.24 20.00
N GLU A 191 -16.96 1.07 19.93
CA GLU A 191 -15.98 1.60 18.98
C GLU A 191 -14.56 1.14 19.33
N SER A 192 -14.19 1.13 20.61
CA SER A 192 -12.90 0.62 21.07
C SER A 192 -12.73 -0.87 20.76
N GLU A 193 -13.69 -1.70 21.19
CA GLU A 193 -13.64 -3.16 20.99
C GLU A 193 -13.68 -3.55 19.51
N MET A 194 -14.37 -2.77 18.66
CA MET A 194 -14.31 -2.94 17.20
C MET A 194 -12.89 -2.70 16.68
N GLY A 195 -12.19 -1.69 17.21
CA GLY A 195 -10.79 -1.42 16.89
C GLY A 195 -9.88 -2.59 17.25
N ASP A 196 -10.04 -3.15 18.45
CA ASP A 196 -9.23 -4.26 18.95
C ASP A 196 -9.52 -5.58 18.20
N LEU A 197 -10.78 -5.83 17.83
CA LEU A 197 -11.17 -6.92 16.94
C LEU A 197 -10.48 -6.79 15.57
N LEU A 198 -10.54 -5.61 14.94
CA LEU A 198 -9.89 -5.37 13.66
C LEU A 198 -8.36 -5.55 13.77
N PHE A 199 -7.74 -5.05 14.85
CA PHE A 199 -6.33 -5.23 15.10
C PHE A 199 -5.95 -6.71 15.23
N SER A 200 -6.73 -7.49 15.96
CA SER A 200 -6.55 -8.94 16.12
C SER A 200 -6.74 -9.71 14.80
N VAL A 201 -7.71 -9.31 13.96
CA VAL A 201 -7.88 -9.87 12.61
C VAL A 201 -6.69 -9.57 11.71
N VAL A 202 -6.11 -8.36 11.80
CA VAL A 202 -4.86 -8.05 11.07
C VAL A 202 -3.73 -8.97 11.54
N ASN A 203 -3.63 -9.27 12.84
CA ASN A 203 -2.64 -10.20 13.34
C ASN A 203 -2.87 -11.63 12.83
N ALA A 204 -4.12 -12.08 12.74
CA ALA A 204 -4.47 -13.36 12.15
C ALA A 204 -4.06 -13.43 10.66
N SER A 205 -4.27 -12.36 9.89
CA SER A 205 -3.84 -12.33 8.49
C SER A 205 -2.33 -12.44 8.34
N ARG A 206 -1.55 -11.81 9.24
CA ARG A 206 -0.08 -11.94 9.29
C ARG A 206 0.39 -13.36 9.47
N TRP A 207 -0.19 -14.09 10.42
CA TRP A 207 0.15 -15.50 10.63
C TRP A 207 -0.23 -16.40 9.46
N LEU A 208 -1.26 -16.03 8.70
CA LEU A 208 -1.66 -16.71 7.47
C LEU A 208 -0.81 -16.34 6.25
N GLY A 209 0.14 -15.40 6.38
CA GLY A 209 0.92 -14.88 5.26
C GLY A 209 0.10 -14.02 4.29
N ALA A 210 -1.06 -13.53 4.73
CA ALA A 210 -1.93 -12.64 3.97
C ALA A 210 -1.70 -11.17 4.37
N GLU A 211 -1.92 -10.25 3.42
CA GLU A 211 -1.93 -8.82 3.68
C GLU A 211 -3.37 -8.33 3.83
N ALA A 212 -3.74 -7.91 5.05
CA ALA A 212 -5.12 -7.55 5.41
C ALA A 212 -5.74 -6.49 4.50
N GLU A 213 -4.99 -5.42 4.20
CA GLU A 213 -5.43 -4.32 3.35
C GLU A 213 -5.79 -4.83 1.95
N THR A 214 -4.89 -5.60 1.34
CA THR A 214 -5.10 -6.21 0.02
C THR A 214 -6.27 -7.20 0.04
N ALA A 215 -6.34 -8.07 1.06
CA ALA A 215 -7.41 -9.05 1.18
C ALA A 215 -8.80 -8.39 1.28
N LEU A 216 -8.91 -7.28 2.04
CA LEU A 216 -10.15 -6.51 2.14
C LEU A 216 -10.46 -5.79 0.82
N ARG A 217 -9.47 -5.13 0.20
CA ARG A 217 -9.66 -4.44 -1.09
C ARG A 217 -10.14 -5.39 -2.20
N LEU A 218 -9.54 -6.57 -2.33
CA LEU A 218 -10.00 -7.61 -3.26
C LEU A 218 -11.41 -8.12 -2.93
N SER A 219 -11.76 -8.21 -1.64
CA SER A 219 -13.12 -8.58 -1.21
C SER A 219 -14.14 -7.51 -1.59
N ASN A 220 -13.80 -6.24 -1.42
CA ASN A 220 -14.64 -5.11 -1.83
C ASN A 220 -14.85 -5.10 -3.35
N ARG A 221 -13.79 -5.36 -4.14
CA ARG A 221 -13.87 -5.48 -5.60
C ARG A 221 -14.85 -6.59 -6.03
N ARG A 222 -14.75 -7.78 -5.42
CA ARG A 222 -15.71 -8.88 -5.66
C ARG A 222 -17.14 -8.49 -5.31
N PHE A 223 -17.34 -7.83 -4.16
CA PHE A 223 -18.66 -7.38 -3.76
C PHE A 223 -19.25 -6.38 -4.77
N TYR A 224 -18.45 -5.38 -5.16
CA TYR A 224 -18.82 -4.37 -6.15
C TYR A 224 -19.23 -5.03 -7.47
N ASN A 225 -18.37 -5.88 -8.04
CA ASN A 225 -18.64 -6.56 -9.32
C ASN A 225 -19.93 -7.40 -9.28
N ARG A 226 -20.13 -8.15 -8.19
CA ARG A 226 -21.34 -8.95 -8.00
C ARG A 226 -22.57 -8.09 -7.88
N PHE A 227 -22.52 -7.04 -7.07
CA PHE A 227 -23.65 -6.14 -6.88
C PHE A 227 -24.04 -5.44 -8.18
N THR A 228 -23.08 -4.91 -8.94
CA THR A 228 -23.32 -4.31 -10.26
C THR A 228 -23.89 -5.33 -11.26
N THR A 229 -23.46 -6.60 -11.19
CA THR A 229 -24.03 -7.68 -11.99
C THR A 229 -25.48 -7.96 -11.61
N MET A 230 -25.81 -7.97 -10.31
CA MET A 230 -27.19 -8.11 -9.85
C MET A 230 -28.08 -6.97 -10.34
N GLU A 231 -27.60 -5.72 -10.30
CA GLU A 231 -28.32 -4.57 -10.86
C GLU A 231 -28.53 -4.68 -12.37
N ARG A 232 -27.53 -5.18 -13.11
CA ARG A 232 -27.66 -5.47 -14.54
C ARG A 232 -28.74 -6.54 -14.79
N LEU A 233 -28.70 -7.66 -14.08
CA LEU A 233 -29.68 -8.74 -14.21
C LEU A 233 -31.10 -8.26 -13.88
N CYS A 234 -31.27 -7.44 -12.85
CA CYS A 234 -32.56 -6.81 -12.55
C CYS A 234 -33.08 -5.96 -13.70
N ARG A 235 -32.23 -5.11 -14.28
CA ARG A 235 -32.60 -4.28 -15.45
C ARG A 235 -33.00 -5.13 -16.65
N GLU A 236 -32.26 -6.21 -16.93
CA GLU A 236 -32.57 -7.14 -18.02
C GLU A 236 -33.89 -7.91 -17.81
N ARG A 237 -34.32 -8.05 -16.55
CA ARG A 237 -35.57 -8.72 -16.16
C ARG A 237 -36.74 -7.77 -15.93
N ASP A 238 -36.57 -6.47 -16.21
CA ASP A 238 -37.53 -5.41 -15.87
C ASP A 238 -37.95 -5.43 -14.38
N GLN A 239 -37.00 -5.76 -13.49
CA GLN A 239 -37.19 -5.85 -12.05
C GLN A 239 -36.51 -4.68 -11.31
N SER A 240 -37.15 -4.21 -10.24
CA SER A 240 -36.57 -3.23 -9.32
C SER A 240 -35.81 -3.94 -8.21
N PHE A 241 -34.48 -3.78 -8.16
CA PHE A 241 -33.65 -4.39 -7.12
C PHE A 241 -34.11 -4.02 -5.71
N LYS A 242 -34.53 -2.77 -5.50
CA LYS A 242 -34.98 -2.26 -4.19
C LYS A 242 -36.17 -3.06 -3.65
N ASP A 243 -37.10 -3.40 -4.54
CA ASP A 243 -38.39 -3.99 -4.19
C ASP A 243 -38.35 -5.52 -4.08
N LEU A 244 -37.22 -6.14 -4.44
CA LEU A 244 -37.03 -7.58 -4.29
C LEU A 244 -36.88 -7.98 -2.82
N PRO A 245 -37.51 -9.10 -2.40
CA PRO A 245 -37.25 -9.69 -1.08
C PRO A 245 -35.80 -10.19 -0.99
N LEU A 246 -35.31 -10.37 0.23
CA LEU A 246 -33.93 -10.78 0.48
C LEU A 246 -33.59 -12.10 -0.22
N ASP A 247 -34.47 -13.11 -0.15
CA ASP A 247 -34.28 -14.40 -0.81
C ASP A 247 -34.06 -14.27 -2.33
N SER A 248 -34.76 -13.34 -2.99
CA SER A 248 -34.54 -13.06 -4.42
C SER A 248 -33.23 -12.32 -4.69
N LYS A 249 -32.80 -11.44 -3.77
CA LYS A 249 -31.47 -10.80 -3.84
C LYS A 249 -30.34 -11.81 -3.63
N GLU A 250 -30.52 -12.78 -2.74
CA GLU A 250 -29.58 -13.88 -2.53
C GLU A 250 -29.48 -14.80 -3.76
N GLN A 251 -30.60 -15.10 -4.41
CA GLN A 251 -30.59 -15.82 -5.69
C GLN A 251 -29.80 -15.05 -6.76
N LEU A 252 -30.05 -13.76 -6.93
CA LEU A 252 -29.29 -12.90 -7.85
C LEU A 252 -27.79 -12.86 -7.50
N TRP A 253 -27.44 -12.88 -6.21
CA TRP A 253 -26.05 -12.91 -5.78
C TRP A 253 -25.34 -14.21 -6.19
N GLU A 254 -25.97 -15.36 -5.99
CA GLU A 254 -25.40 -16.64 -6.44
C GLU A 254 -25.32 -16.73 -7.98
N GLU A 255 -26.29 -16.15 -8.69
CA GLU A 255 -26.21 -16.00 -10.16
C GLU A 255 -25.03 -15.11 -10.58
N ALA A 256 -24.84 -13.95 -9.96
CA ALA A 256 -23.73 -13.04 -10.25
C ALA A 256 -22.36 -13.70 -9.98
N LYS A 257 -22.26 -14.47 -8.91
CA LYS A 257 -21.07 -15.25 -8.54
C LYS A 257 -20.80 -16.40 -9.52
N ALA A 258 -21.82 -16.98 -10.12
CA ALA A 258 -21.66 -17.99 -11.17
C ALA A 258 -21.11 -17.36 -12.47
N ILE A 259 -21.56 -16.16 -12.82
CA ILE A 259 -21.07 -15.40 -13.99
C ILE A 259 -19.61 -14.97 -13.78
N GLU A 260 -19.23 -14.48 -12.59
CA GLU A 260 -17.85 -14.06 -12.29
C GLU A 260 -16.83 -15.22 -12.38
N LYS A 261 -17.26 -16.46 -12.14
CA LYS A 261 -16.38 -17.65 -12.15
C LYS A 261 -16.24 -18.31 -13.52
N GLY A 262 -17.08 -17.96 -14.49
CA GLY A 262 -17.09 -18.54 -15.83
C GLY A 262 -16.37 -17.65 -16.82
#